data_AF-A0A1P8YPH0-F1
#
_entry.id   AF-A0A1P8YPH0-F1
#
_cell.length_a   1.000
_cell.length_b   1.000
_cell.length_c   1.000
_cell.angle_alpha   90.00
_cell.angle_beta   90.00
_cell.angle_gamma   90.00
#
_symmetry.space_group_name_H-M   'P 1'
#
loop_
_entity.id
_entity.type
_entity.pdbx_description
1 polymer ?
#
loop_
_entity_poly.entity_id
_entity_poly.type
_entity_poly.pdbx_seq_one_letter_code
_entity_poly.pdbx_strand_id
1 'polypeptide(L)'
;MAMNQDALENEIVGLLAANMSRNADELDAELRALGQEMPVDSLLSVELIVELEMRYGITIPINEDTADALRSVRLFAQLVGELIPAQRNSEESA
;
A
#
# COMPACT_ATOMS: atom_id res chain seq x y z
N MET A 1 6.12 -16.43 -4.83
CA MET A 1 6.16 -15.88 -3.47
C MET A 1 4.85 -15.13 -3.27
N ALA A 2 4.04 -15.52 -2.30
CA ALA A 2 2.90 -14.69 -1.91
C ALA A 2 3.46 -13.33 -1.48
N MET A 3 2.87 -12.23 -1.93
CA MET A 3 3.23 -10.91 -1.42
C MET A 3 2.87 -10.91 0.07
N ASN A 4 3.89 -10.93 0.93
CA ASN A 4 3.69 -10.81 2.36
C ASN A 4 3.33 -9.36 2.70
N GLN A 5 2.49 -9.19 3.72
CA GLN A 5 2.05 -7.88 4.20
C GLN A 5 3.23 -6.92 4.47
N ASP A 6 4.30 -7.39 5.13
CA ASP A 6 5.52 -6.62 5.37
C ASP A 6 6.21 -6.12 4.08
N ALA A 7 6.13 -6.89 2.98
CA ALA A 7 6.73 -6.46 1.72
C ALA A 7 5.91 -5.32 1.08
N LEU A 8 4.58 -5.40 1.19
CA LEU A 8 3.68 -4.38 0.69
C LEU A 8 3.71 -3.11 1.55
N GLU A 9 3.84 -3.26 2.87
CA GLU A 9 4.08 -2.15 3.80
C GLU A 9 5.36 -1.41 3.44
N ASN A 10 6.49 -2.12 3.28
CA ASN A 10 7.76 -1.51 2.86
C ASN A 10 7.65 -0.81 1.49
N GLU A 11 6.92 -1.39 0.54
CA GLU A 11 6.74 -0.76 -0.77
C GLU A 11 5.91 0.52 -0.67
N ILE A 12 4.79 0.49 0.07
CA ILE A 12 3.95 1.65 0.32
C ILE A 12 4.75 2.76 1.02
N VAL A 13 5.56 2.42 2.02
CA VAL A 13 6.44 3.39 2.69
C VAL A 13 7.48 3.95 1.72
N GLY A 14 8.05 3.12 0.85
CA GLY A 14 8.97 3.57 -0.20
C GLY A 14 8.33 4.58 -1.17
N LEU A 15 7.08 4.33 -1.59
CA LEU A 15 6.31 5.23 -2.45
C LEU A 15 5.96 6.53 -1.72
N LEU A 16 5.55 6.45 -0.45
CA LEU A 16 5.29 7.62 0.39
C LEU A 16 6.55 8.49 0.55
N ALA A 17 7.69 7.87 0.85
CA ALA A 17 8.95 8.57 0.99
C ALA A 17 9.41 9.22 -0.31
N ALA A 18 9.25 8.53 -1.44
CA ALA A 18 9.55 9.07 -2.77
C ALA A 18 8.70 10.33 -3.07
N ASN A 19 7.39 10.29 -2.77
CA ASN A 19 6.50 11.44 -2.95
C ASN A 19 6.84 12.61 -2.00
N MET A 20 7.28 12.32 -0.77
CA MET A 20 7.73 13.34 0.18
C MET A 20 9.16 13.85 -0.10
N SER A 21 9.87 13.27 -1.06
CA SER A 21 11.31 13.49 -1.26
C SER A 21 12.12 13.22 0.02
N ARG A 22 11.72 12.22 0.80
CA ARG A 22 12.37 11.75 2.04
C ARG A 22 12.99 10.36 1.83
N ASN A 23 13.88 9.94 2.74
CA ASN A 23 14.40 8.57 2.74
C ASN A 23 13.33 7.58 3.19
N ALA A 24 13.17 6.49 2.45
CA ALA A 24 12.25 5.40 2.77
C ALA A 24 12.60 4.73 4.11
N ASP A 25 13.88 4.46 4.37
CA ASP A 25 14.34 3.86 5.62
C ASP A 25 14.09 4.75 6.83
N GLU A 26 14.25 6.07 6.69
CA GLU A 26 13.96 7.01 7.78
C GLU A 26 12.45 7.07 8.04
N LEU A 27 11.64 7.15 7.00
CA LEU A 27 10.18 7.18 7.11
C LEU A 27 9.63 5.87 7.70
N ASP A 28 10.14 4.70 7.29
CA ASP A 28 9.78 3.41 7.86
C ASP A 28 10.11 3.35 9.35
N ALA A 29 11.31 3.79 9.74
CA ALA A 29 11.72 3.83 11.14
C ALA A 29 10.84 4.79 11.95
N GLU A 30 10.50 5.98 11.41
CA GLU A 30 9.58 6.93 12.06
C GLU A 30 8.18 6.34 12.21
N LEU A 31 7.62 5.75 11.16
CA LEU A 31 6.28 5.15 11.18
C LEU A 31 6.21 3.97 12.15
N ARG A 32 7.21 3.08 12.14
CA ARG A 32 7.32 1.96 13.10
C ARG A 32 7.50 2.47 14.54
N ALA A 33 8.20 3.59 14.73
CA ALA A 33 8.35 4.23 16.04
C ALA A 33 7.06 4.91 16.53
N LEU A 34 6.24 5.44 15.61
CA LEU A 34 4.92 6.00 15.90
C LEU A 34 3.88 4.93 16.28
N GLY A 35 4.18 3.64 16.04
CA GLY A 35 3.41 2.50 16.52
C GLY A 35 2.75 1.71 15.39
N GLN A 36 1.84 0.78 15.77
CA GLN A 36 1.25 -0.17 14.83
C GLN A 36 0.34 0.45 13.77
N GLU A 37 -0.10 1.69 13.97
CA GLU A 37 -1.05 2.35 13.08
C GLU A 37 -0.37 3.09 11.92
N MET A 38 0.91 3.48 12.02
CA MET A 38 1.66 4.14 10.93
C MET A 38 0.82 5.16 10.14
N PRO A 39 0.46 6.31 10.74
CA PRO A 39 -0.53 7.22 10.17
C PRO A 39 -0.02 7.88 8.88
N VAL A 40 -0.88 7.95 7.85
CA VAL A 40 -0.57 8.62 6.57
C VAL A 40 -1.34 9.94 6.46
N ASP A 41 -0.64 11.00 6.06
CA ASP A 41 -1.24 12.28 5.73
C ASP A 41 -2.14 12.19 4.49
N SER A 42 -3.37 12.71 4.57
CA SER A 42 -4.43 12.57 3.55
C SER A 42 -4.07 13.12 2.16
N LEU A 43 -2.99 13.90 2.01
CA LEU A 43 -2.54 14.42 0.71
C LEU A 43 -1.76 13.38 -0.11
N LEU A 44 -1.04 12.47 0.56
CA LEU A 44 -0.19 11.45 -0.08
C LEU A 44 -0.98 10.24 -0.58
N SER A 45 -2.21 10.09 -0.09
CA SER A 45 -3.08 8.96 -0.33
C SER A 45 -3.50 8.79 -1.79
N VAL A 46 -3.75 9.87 -2.51
CA VAL A 46 -4.29 9.82 -3.88
C VAL A 46 -3.21 9.44 -4.88
N GLU A 47 -2.03 10.06 -4.82
CA GLU A 47 -0.90 9.73 -5.71
C GLU A 47 -0.41 8.29 -5.49
N LEU A 48 -0.40 7.85 -4.24
CA LEU A 48 -0.08 6.47 -3.87
C LEU A 48 -1.07 5.47 -4.48
N ILE A 49 -2.38 5.75 -4.42
CA ILE A 49 -3.41 4.88 -5.03
C ILE A 49 -3.16 4.74 -6.52
N VAL A 50 -3.01 5.86 -7.23
CA VAL A 50 -2.80 5.86 -8.68
C VAL A 50 -1.53 5.07 -9.05
N GLU A 51 -0.45 5.22 -8.28
CA GLU A 51 0.79 4.48 -8.52
C GLU A 51 0.64 2.96 -8.29
N LEU A 52 -0.09 2.55 -7.25
CA LEU A 52 -0.36 1.14 -6.96
C LEU A 52 -1.30 0.51 -8.00
N GLU A 53 -2.35 1.23 -8.41
CA GLU A 53 -3.24 0.79 -9.50
C GLU A 53 -2.46 0.58 -10.79
N MET A 54 -1.57 1.51 -11.16
CA MET A 54 -0.72 1.38 -12.34
C MET A 54 0.30 0.25 -12.22
N ARG A 55 0.91 0.06 -11.05
CA ARG A 55 1.98 -0.93 -10.84
C ARG A 55 1.45 -2.36 -10.76
N TYR A 56 0.32 -2.55 -10.09
CA TYR A 56 -0.29 -3.88 -9.89
C TYR A 56 -1.42 -4.19 -10.86
N GLY A 57 -1.86 -3.21 -11.65
CA GLY A 57 -3.00 -3.37 -12.55
C GLY A 57 -4.32 -3.59 -11.79
N ILE A 58 -4.41 -3.10 -10.56
CA ILE A 58 -5.60 -3.19 -9.71
C ILE A 58 -6.44 -1.92 -9.80
N THR A 59 -7.66 -1.97 -9.28
CA THR A 59 -8.49 -0.79 -9.08
C THR A 59 -8.86 -0.69 -7.61
N ILE A 60 -8.43 0.38 -6.95
CA ILE A 60 -8.70 0.64 -5.55
C ILE A 60 -9.93 1.56 -5.49
N PRO A 61 -11.07 1.09 -4.94
CA PRO A 61 -12.28 1.90 -4.89
C PRO A 61 -12.08 3.08 -3.94
N ILE A 62 -12.25 4.32 -4.41
CA ILE A 62 -12.24 5.51 -3.55
C ILE A 62 -13.58 5.60 -2.81
N ASN A 63 -13.73 4.82 -1.74
CA ASN A 63 -14.88 4.82 -0.84
C ASN A 63 -14.46 5.16 0.61
N GLU A 64 -15.42 5.16 1.53
CA GLU A 64 -15.16 5.43 2.95
C GLU A 64 -14.20 4.40 3.56
N ASP A 65 -14.29 3.12 3.17
CA ASP A 65 -13.38 2.06 3.64
C ASP A 65 -11.93 2.31 3.21
N THR A 66 -11.69 2.70 1.96
CA THR A 66 -10.35 3.06 1.48
C THR A 66 -9.87 4.33 2.17
N ALA A 67 -10.74 5.32 2.39
CA ALA A 67 -10.36 6.54 3.11
C ALA A 67 -9.98 6.27 4.58
N ASP A 68 -10.61 5.29 5.22
CA ASP A 68 -10.25 4.85 6.57
C ASP A 68 -8.95 4.04 6.56
N ALA A 69 -8.81 3.11 5.61
CA ALA A 69 -7.58 2.34 5.43
C ALA A 69 -6.37 3.23 5.15
N LEU A 70 -6.54 4.30 4.38
CA LEU A 70 -5.50 5.30 4.13
C LEU A 70 -5.01 6.01 5.38
N ARG A 71 -5.74 5.98 6.51
CA ARG A 71 -5.23 6.54 7.77
C ARG A 71 -4.15 5.65 8.40
N SER A 72 -3.91 4.45 7.88
CA SER A 72 -2.91 3.53 8.38
C SER A 72 -2.23 2.77 7.25
N VAL A 73 -0.90 2.89 7.13
CA VAL A 73 -0.12 2.12 6.13
C VAL A 73 -0.44 0.63 6.20
N ARG A 74 -0.66 0.09 7.40
CA ARG A 74 -0.94 -1.33 7.62
C ARG A 74 -2.33 -1.74 7.12
N LEU A 75 -3.36 -0.95 7.41
CA LEU A 75 -4.72 -1.23 6.91
C LEU A 75 -4.75 -1.10 5.38
N PHE A 76 -4.09 -0.09 4.85
CA PHE A 76 -3.98 0.11 3.42
C PHE A 76 -3.22 -1.03 2.72
N ALA A 77 -2.10 -1.49 3.28
CA ALA A 77 -1.37 -2.64 2.77
C ALA A 77 -2.24 -3.91 2.77
N GLN A 78 -3.02 -4.16 3.82
CA GLN A 78 -3.98 -5.27 3.82
C GLN A 78 -4.98 -5.16 2.67
N LEU A 79 -5.62 -4.00 2.52
CA LEU A 79 -6.63 -3.76 1.47
C LEU A 79 -6.04 -3.96 0.07
N VAL A 80 -4.84 -3.42 -0.18
CA VAL A 80 -4.14 -3.61 -1.46
C VAL A 80 -3.78 -5.08 -1.68
N GLY A 81 -3.34 -5.79 -0.63
CA GLY A 81 -3.04 -7.22 -0.70
C GLY A 81 -4.27 -8.08 -1.05
N GLU A 82 -5.46 -7.69 -0.62
CA GLU A 82 -6.72 -8.35 -0.99
C GLU A 82 -7.15 -8.05 -2.44
N LEU A 83 -6.79 -6.86 -2.95
CA LEU A 83 -7.09 -6.45 -4.33
C LEU A 83 -6.11 -7.00 -5.37
N ILE A 84 -4.85 -7.24 -4.97
CA ILE A 84 -3.88 -7.90 -5.84
C ILE A 84 -4.38 -9.32 -6.08
N PRO A 85 -4.74 -9.67 -7.33
CA PRO A 85 -5.16 -11.03 -7.61
C PRO A 85 -3.98 -11.94 -7.25
N ALA A 86 -4.16 -12.78 -6.22
CA ALA A 86 -3.24 -13.88 -5.93
C ALA A 86 -3.08 -14.61 -7.25
N GLN A 87 -1.91 -14.46 -7.90
CA GLN A 87 -1.70 -14.80 -9.31
C GLN A 87 -2.57 -15.99 -9.71
N ARG A 88 -3.60 -15.73 -10.51
CA ARG A 88 -4.58 -16.73 -10.90
C ARG A 88 -3.81 -17.95 -11.40
N ASN A 89 -4.01 -19.07 -10.72
CA ASN A 89 -4.09 -20.38 -11.35
C ASN A 89 -4.69 -20.20 -12.75
N SER A 90 -3.81 -20.22 -13.75
CA SER A 90 -4.15 -20.29 -15.16
C SER A 90 -3.35 -21.43 -15.79
N GLU A 91 -3.20 -22.53 -15.05
CA GLU A 91 -3.34 -23.85 -15.64
C GLU A 91 -4.82 -24.19 -15.49
N GLU A 92 -5.66 -23.78 -16.44
CA GLU A 92 -6.94 -24.43 -16.80
C GLU A 92 -7.72 -23.51 -17.75
N SER A 93 -7.55 -23.72 -19.05
CA SER A 93 -8.63 -23.82 -20.06
C SER A 93 -8.06 -23.62 -21.48
N ALA A 94 -7.69 -24.73 -22.13
CA ALA A 94 -8.00 -25.09 -23.53
C ALA A 94 -7.02 -26.14 -24.07
#